data_AF-A0A8K0S6K6-F1
#
_entry.id   AF-A0A8K0S6K6-F1
#
_cell.length_a   1.000
_cell.length_b   1.000
_cell.length_c   1.000
_cell.angle_alpha   90.00
_cell.angle_beta   90.00
_cell.angle_gamma   90.00
#
_symmetry.space_group_name_H-M   'P 1'
#
loop_
_entity.id
_entity.type
_entity.pdbx_description
1 polymer ?
#
loop_
_entity_poly.entity_id
_entity_poly.type
_entity_poly.pdbx_seq_one_letter_code
_entity_poly.pdbx_strand_id
1 'polypeptide(L)'
;MSNASPPAEVIGQNPYGISDIASFIDENSEVWKAVPGEEDWAKIRFGGNRKKTWPMNIAIEVAFREFEAAGADVNAQTREILAQTKLTTLLVEVLDIIAKHYDGLASEPQYGENCKIVGKSRLIRTTKDAAKHAVTAFFNGGTYGERETHYTTFLPRHAKVLACRFVTAHGSIDGSIAGWLAACSQAHLCQV
;
A
#
# COMPACT_ATOMS: atom_id res chain seq x y z
N MET A 1 15.24 -7.44 -41.60
CA MET A 1 15.47 -8.29 -40.41
C MET A 1 14.70 -7.66 -39.28
N SER A 2 13.59 -8.28 -38.88
CA SER A 2 12.68 -7.75 -37.85
C SER A 2 13.22 -8.15 -36.48
N ASN A 3 13.67 -7.19 -35.68
CA ASN A 3 14.00 -7.39 -34.27
C ASN A 3 12.68 -7.41 -33.48
N ALA A 4 12.03 -8.57 -33.42
CA ALA A 4 10.98 -8.79 -32.43
C ALA A 4 11.67 -9.10 -31.10
N SER A 5 11.55 -8.20 -30.12
CA SER A 5 11.87 -8.52 -28.73
C SER A 5 11.06 -9.75 -28.31
N PRO A 6 11.65 -10.72 -27.61
CA PRO A 6 10.91 -11.87 -27.11
C PRO A 6 9.80 -11.39 -26.16
N PRO A 7 8.65 -12.07 -26.13
CA PRO A 7 7.58 -11.75 -25.17
C PRO A 7 8.14 -11.88 -23.74
N ALA A 8 7.82 -10.90 -22.91
CA ALA A 8 8.20 -10.92 -21.50
C ALA A 8 7.64 -12.20 -20.85
N GLU A 9 8.54 -13.02 -20.31
CA GLU A 9 8.18 -14.25 -19.60
C GLU A 9 7.41 -13.85 -18.33
N VAL A 10 6.11 -14.12 -18.29
CA VAL A 10 5.27 -13.84 -17.12
C VAL A 10 5.77 -14.70 -15.95
N ILE A 11 6.43 -14.08 -14.96
CA ILE A 11 7.13 -14.79 -13.87
C ILE A 11 6.17 -15.39 -12.82
N GLY A 12 4.86 -15.17 -12.95
CA GLY A 12 3.87 -15.90 -12.15
C GLY A 12 2.43 -15.50 -12.39
N GLN A 13 1.51 -16.43 -12.15
CA GLN A 13 0.09 -16.11 -12.03
C GLN A 13 -0.13 -15.25 -10.78
N ASN A 14 -0.81 -14.12 -10.95
CA ASN A 14 -1.25 -13.29 -9.85
C ASN A 14 -2.21 -14.09 -8.94
N PRO A 15 -1.86 -14.34 -7.66
CA PRO A 15 -2.72 -15.11 -6.75
C PRO A 15 -3.99 -14.35 -6.33
N TYR A 16 -4.08 -13.06 -6.65
CA TYR A 16 -5.16 -12.16 -6.21
C TYR A 16 -6.23 -11.92 -7.28
N GLY A 17 -6.12 -12.56 -8.45
CA GLY A 17 -7.10 -12.42 -9.55
C GLY A 17 -7.18 -11.01 -10.16
N ILE A 18 -8.12 -10.83 -11.08
CA ILE A 18 -8.39 -9.54 -11.75
C ILE A 18 -9.19 -8.63 -10.80
N SER A 19 -8.94 -7.33 -10.89
CA SER A 19 -9.72 -6.34 -10.15
C SER A 19 -11.16 -6.27 -10.60
N ASP A 20 -12.10 -6.43 -9.68
CA ASP A 20 -13.49 -6.03 -9.92
C ASP A 20 -13.74 -4.59 -9.43
N ILE A 21 -13.28 -3.61 -10.23
CA ILE A 21 -13.49 -2.19 -9.97
C ILE A 21 -14.97 -1.83 -10.17
N ALA A 22 -15.61 -2.41 -11.19
CA ALA A 22 -17.01 -2.18 -11.52
C ALA A 22 -17.93 -2.45 -10.32
N SER A 23 -17.82 -3.62 -9.69
CA SER A 23 -18.62 -3.95 -8.50
C SER A 23 -18.33 -3.02 -7.33
N PHE A 24 -17.07 -2.63 -7.13
CA PHE A 24 -16.74 -1.65 -6.09
C PHE A 24 -17.39 -0.28 -6.33
N ILE A 25 -17.40 0.20 -7.59
CA ILE A 25 -18.05 1.46 -7.95
C ILE A 25 -19.55 1.37 -7.72
N ASP A 26 -20.19 0.27 -8.13
CA ASP A 26 -21.64 0.07 -7.98
C ASP A 26 -22.05 0.06 -6.49
N GLU A 27 -21.35 -0.75 -5.68
CA GLU A 27 -21.56 -0.86 -4.22
C GLU A 27 -21.35 0.45 -3.47
N ASN A 28 -20.56 1.38 -4.01
CA ASN A 28 -20.23 2.66 -3.37
C ASN A 28 -20.72 3.87 -4.19
N SER A 29 -21.64 3.66 -5.13
CA SER A 29 -22.12 4.68 -6.08
C SER A 29 -22.65 5.95 -5.40
N GLU A 30 -23.27 5.78 -4.23
CA GLU A 30 -23.79 6.82 -3.33
C GLU A 30 -22.74 7.83 -2.82
N VAL A 31 -21.44 7.51 -2.90
CA VAL A 31 -20.39 8.40 -2.42
C VAL A 31 -20.08 9.51 -3.44
N TRP A 32 -20.37 9.28 -4.72
CA TRP A 32 -20.16 10.25 -5.78
C TRP A 32 -21.46 10.94 -6.22
N LYS A 33 -21.40 12.26 -6.43
CA LYS A 33 -22.51 13.00 -7.07
C LYS A 33 -22.74 12.57 -8.52
N ALA A 34 -21.68 12.13 -9.19
CA ALA A 34 -21.69 11.55 -10.53
C ALA A 34 -20.72 10.37 -10.51
N VAL A 35 -21.23 9.16 -10.69
CA VAL A 35 -20.48 7.91 -10.61
C VAL A 35 -19.31 7.94 -11.63
N PRO A 36 -18.07 7.65 -11.21
CA PRO A 36 -16.93 7.56 -12.12
C PRO A 36 -17.05 6.33 -13.04
N GLY A 37 -16.44 6.40 -14.22
CA GLY A 37 -16.13 5.19 -14.99
C GLY A 37 -14.91 4.47 -14.40
N GLU A 38 -14.71 3.19 -14.74
CA GLU A 38 -13.61 2.36 -14.22
C GLU A 38 -12.21 2.93 -14.51
N GLU A 39 -12.07 3.65 -15.62
CA GLU A 39 -10.83 4.29 -16.04
C GLU A 39 -10.55 5.61 -15.29
N ASP A 40 -11.54 6.19 -14.63
CA ASP A 40 -11.44 7.49 -13.97
C ASP A 40 -10.81 7.37 -12.57
N TRP A 41 -9.60 6.83 -12.54
CA TRP A 41 -8.91 6.38 -11.33
C TRP A 41 -8.71 7.49 -10.31
N ALA A 42 -8.40 8.71 -10.76
CA ALA A 42 -8.27 9.86 -9.87
C ALA A 42 -9.58 10.11 -9.10
N LYS A 43 -10.72 10.00 -9.77
CA LYS A 43 -12.04 10.19 -9.17
C LYS A 43 -12.46 9.02 -8.29
N ILE A 44 -12.13 7.78 -8.67
CA ILE A 44 -12.34 6.58 -7.85
C ILE A 44 -11.55 6.71 -6.55
N ARG A 45 -10.27 7.06 -6.65
CA ARG A 45 -9.35 7.16 -5.52
C ARG A 45 -9.74 8.24 -4.51
N PHE A 46 -10.11 9.43 -4.99
CA PHE A 46 -10.33 10.58 -4.11
C PHE A 46 -11.81 10.83 -3.76
N GLY A 47 -12.74 10.25 -4.52
CA GLY A 47 -14.16 10.57 -4.39
C GLY A 47 -14.98 9.56 -3.59
N GLY A 48 -14.44 8.38 -3.24
CA GLY A 48 -15.27 7.19 -3.09
C GLY A 48 -15.53 6.60 -1.70
N ASN A 49 -14.96 7.10 -0.59
CA ASN A 49 -15.17 6.38 0.67
C ASN A 49 -15.30 7.24 1.94
N ARG A 50 -16.39 7.01 2.70
CA ARG A 50 -16.54 7.44 4.10
C ARG A 50 -15.85 6.48 5.07
N LYS A 51 -15.47 5.27 4.63
CA LYS A 51 -14.74 4.27 5.42
C LYS A 51 -13.25 4.63 5.46
N LYS A 52 -12.57 4.28 6.56
CA LYS A 52 -11.17 4.66 6.81
C LYS A 52 -10.15 3.85 5.99
N THR A 53 -10.56 2.72 5.41
CA THR A 53 -9.68 1.75 4.74
C THR A 53 -10.37 1.18 3.49
N TRP A 54 -9.59 0.92 2.44
CA TRP A 54 -10.08 0.22 1.24
C TRP A 54 -10.39 -1.25 1.57
N PRO A 55 -11.19 -1.94 0.74
CA PRO A 55 -11.16 -3.40 0.66
C PRO A 55 -9.82 -3.91 0.13
N MET A 56 -9.46 -5.16 0.44
CA MET A 56 -8.21 -5.79 -0.03
C MET A 56 -8.06 -5.71 -1.55
N ASN A 57 -9.12 -6.05 -2.28
CA ASN A 57 -9.13 -6.00 -3.74
C ASN A 57 -8.67 -4.63 -4.25
N ILE A 58 -9.23 -3.53 -3.73
CA ILE A 58 -8.85 -2.21 -4.22
C ILE A 58 -7.49 -1.76 -3.68
N ALA A 59 -7.09 -2.17 -2.47
CA ALA A 59 -5.74 -1.87 -1.97
C ALA A 59 -4.65 -2.47 -2.89
N ILE A 60 -4.89 -3.66 -3.43
CA ILE A 60 -4.02 -4.31 -4.42
C ILE A 60 -4.05 -3.55 -5.74
N GLU A 61 -5.23 -3.14 -6.22
CA GLU A 61 -5.37 -2.32 -7.43
C GLU A 61 -4.56 -1.03 -7.36
N VAL A 62 -4.67 -0.32 -6.24
CA VAL A 62 -3.92 0.92 -6.00
C VAL A 62 -2.42 0.67 -6.10
N ALA A 63 -1.94 -0.43 -5.51
CA ALA A 63 -0.53 -0.78 -5.54
C ALA A 63 -0.07 -1.02 -6.99
N PHE A 64 -0.79 -1.83 -7.77
CA PHE A 64 -0.45 -2.07 -9.17
C PHE A 64 -0.40 -0.78 -10.00
N ARG A 65 -1.43 0.06 -9.92
CA ARG A 65 -1.50 1.34 -10.67
C ARG A 65 -0.39 2.31 -10.29
N GLU A 66 -0.01 2.38 -9.01
CA GLU A 66 1.07 3.26 -8.55
C GLU A 66 2.45 2.76 -8.99
N PHE A 67 2.67 1.46 -8.98
CA PHE A 67 3.92 0.88 -9.48
C PHE A 67 4.03 0.98 -10.99
N GLU A 68 2.94 0.74 -11.73
CA GLU A 68 2.88 0.98 -13.17
C GLU A 68 3.19 2.45 -13.51
N ALA A 69 2.57 3.40 -12.80
CA ALA A 69 2.83 4.84 -12.97
C ALA A 69 4.27 5.24 -12.62
N ALA A 70 4.94 4.51 -11.71
CA ALA A 70 6.35 4.67 -11.37
C ALA A 70 7.31 3.98 -12.37
N GLY A 71 6.78 3.34 -13.42
CA GLY A 71 7.56 2.67 -14.46
C GLY A 71 7.97 1.24 -14.10
N ALA A 72 7.26 0.57 -13.19
CA ALA A 72 7.45 -0.84 -12.94
C ALA A 72 6.92 -1.68 -14.11
N ASP A 73 7.60 -2.79 -14.43
CA ASP A 73 7.18 -3.74 -15.47
C ASP A 73 6.01 -4.60 -14.99
N VAL A 74 4.83 -3.99 -14.93
CA VAL A 74 3.55 -4.61 -14.53
C VAL A 74 2.44 -4.18 -15.49
N ASN A 75 1.36 -4.95 -15.52
CA ASN A 75 0.11 -4.54 -16.12
C ASN A 75 -0.91 -4.35 -15.00
N ALA A 76 -1.35 -3.12 -14.73
CA ALA A 76 -2.28 -2.88 -13.63
C ALA A 76 -3.68 -3.43 -13.89
N GLN A 77 -4.13 -3.44 -15.15
CA GLN A 77 -5.45 -3.93 -15.53
C GLN A 77 -5.60 -5.43 -15.29
N THR A 78 -4.58 -6.22 -15.67
CA THR A 78 -4.56 -7.68 -15.45
C THR A 78 -3.90 -8.07 -14.14
N ARG A 79 -3.27 -7.10 -13.45
CA ARG A 79 -2.46 -7.27 -12.23
C ARG A 79 -1.34 -8.30 -12.41
N GLU A 80 -0.69 -8.24 -13.55
CA GLU A 80 0.41 -9.14 -13.89
C GLU A 80 1.76 -8.47 -13.68
N ILE A 81 2.74 -9.24 -13.21
CA ILE A 81 4.13 -8.81 -13.16
C ILE A 81 4.81 -9.31 -14.43
N LEU A 82 5.22 -8.39 -15.29
CA LEU A 82 5.76 -8.68 -16.61
C LEU A 82 7.26 -9.02 -16.55
N ALA A 83 7.99 -8.41 -15.63
CA ALA A 83 9.41 -8.71 -15.41
C ALA A 83 9.84 -8.52 -13.94
N GLN A 84 10.86 -9.25 -13.52
CA GLN A 84 11.45 -9.07 -12.20
C GLN A 84 12.45 -7.91 -12.22
N THR A 85 12.13 -6.86 -11.48
CA THR A 85 12.94 -5.66 -11.28
C THR A 85 12.99 -5.33 -9.79
N LYS A 86 13.77 -4.30 -9.41
CA LYS A 86 13.74 -3.80 -8.02
C LYS A 86 12.35 -3.30 -7.63
N LEU A 87 11.66 -2.61 -8.54
CA LEU A 87 10.31 -2.10 -8.32
C LEU A 87 9.29 -3.24 -8.21
N THR A 88 9.32 -4.22 -9.10
CA THR A 88 8.35 -5.33 -9.02
C THR A 88 8.64 -6.25 -7.82
N THR A 89 9.89 -6.37 -7.38
CA THR A 89 10.25 -7.03 -6.12
C THR A 89 9.66 -6.29 -4.91
N LEU A 90 9.77 -4.95 -4.88
CA LEU A 90 9.15 -4.12 -3.84
C LEU A 90 7.62 -4.25 -3.86
N LEU A 91 7.00 -4.29 -5.05
CA LEU A 91 5.56 -4.52 -5.19
C LEU A 91 5.17 -5.86 -4.57
N VAL A 92 5.87 -6.96 -4.85
CA VAL A 92 5.56 -8.27 -4.25
C VAL A 92 5.61 -8.21 -2.72
N GLU A 93 6.61 -7.54 -2.14
CA GLU A 93 6.66 -7.35 -0.68
C GLU A 93 5.48 -6.52 -0.15
N VAL A 94 5.07 -5.49 -0.88
CA VAL A 94 3.89 -4.68 -0.54
C VAL A 94 2.63 -5.54 -0.56
N LEU A 95 2.43 -6.35 -1.60
CA LEU A 95 1.27 -7.22 -1.76
C LEU A 95 1.19 -8.26 -0.64
N ASP A 96 2.31 -8.88 -0.27
CA ASP A 96 2.38 -9.82 0.86
C ASP A 96 1.97 -9.15 2.20
N ILE A 97 2.42 -7.91 2.44
CA ILE A 97 2.04 -7.16 3.65
C ILE A 97 0.56 -6.80 3.63
N ILE A 98 0.01 -6.41 2.47
CA ILE A 98 -1.42 -6.13 2.30
C ILE A 98 -2.23 -7.41 2.58
N ALA A 99 -1.90 -8.53 1.96
CA ALA A 99 -2.60 -9.80 2.18
C ALA A 99 -2.60 -10.22 3.65
N LYS A 100 -1.43 -10.24 4.29
CA LYS A 100 -1.30 -10.54 5.74
C LYS A 100 -2.11 -9.59 6.61
N HIS A 101 -2.24 -8.33 6.22
CA HIS A 101 -3.07 -7.39 6.95
C HIS A 101 -4.54 -7.81 6.94
N TYR A 102 -5.09 -8.19 5.79
CA TYR A 102 -6.50 -8.58 5.67
C TYR A 102 -6.78 -10.00 6.19
N ASP A 103 -5.86 -10.95 6.03
CA ASP A 103 -5.98 -12.29 6.64
C ASP A 103 -6.04 -12.18 8.17
N GLY A 104 -5.24 -11.29 8.75
CA GLY A 104 -5.27 -10.97 10.18
C GLY A 104 -6.60 -10.35 10.63
N LEU A 105 -7.29 -9.61 9.75
CA LEU A 105 -8.62 -9.07 10.05
C LEU A 105 -9.69 -10.15 9.98
N ALA A 106 -9.64 -11.04 8.98
CA ALA A 106 -10.59 -12.14 8.81
C ALA A 106 -10.55 -13.17 9.96
N SER A 107 -9.39 -13.32 10.61
CA SER A 107 -9.18 -14.23 11.74
C SER A 107 -9.52 -13.64 13.11
N GLU A 108 -9.83 -12.35 13.22
CA GLU A 108 -10.25 -11.73 14.47
C GLU A 108 -11.80 -11.81 14.62
N PRO A 109 -12.35 -12.57 15.59
CA PRO A 109 -13.79 -12.82 15.71
C PRO A 109 -14.66 -11.57 16.00
N GLN A 110 -14.04 -10.42 16.29
CA GLN A 110 -14.73 -9.14 16.43
C GLN A 110 -14.97 -8.42 15.09
N TYR A 111 -14.47 -8.95 13.96
CA TYR A 111 -14.51 -8.31 12.64
C TYR A 111 -15.35 -9.06 11.59
N GLY A 112 -16.51 -9.62 11.98
CA GLY A 112 -17.46 -10.26 11.07
C GLY A 112 -18.01 -9.35 9.95
N GLU A 113 -18.62 -9.97 8.93
CA GLU A 113 -19.08 -9.53 7.58
C GLU A 113 -19.42 -8.05 7.29
N ASN A 114 -19.62 -7.18 8.29
CA ASN A 114 -19.96 -5.76 8.12
C ASN A 114 -19.00 -4.83 8.87
N CYS A 115 -17.71 -5.16 8.91
CA CYS A 115 -16.80 -4.47 9.80
C CYS A 115 -16.46 -3.04 9.35
N LYS A 116 -17.13 -2.06 9.98
CA LYS A 116 -16.64 -0.69 10.07
C LYS A 116 -15.36 -0.72 10.89
N ILE A 117 -14.20 -0.60 10.24
CA ILE A 117 -12.90 -0.42 10.91
C ILE A 117 -12.92 0.96 11.60
N VAL A 118 -13.34 1.00 12.87
CA VAL A 118 -13.45 2.25 13.65
C VAL A 118 -12.09 2.69 14.23
N GLY A 119 -11.12 1.78 14.36
CA GLY A 119 -9.76 2.05 14.87
C GLY A 119 -8.69 2.25 13.79
N LYS A 120 -7.54 2.86 14.14
CA LYS A 120 -6.36 2.86 13.26
C LYS A 120 -5.91 1.42 13.04
N SER A 121 -5.81 0.99 11.77
CA SER A 121 -5.32 -0.35 11.39
C SER A 121 -4.03 -0.70 12.15
N ARG A 122 -3.92 -1.94 12.64
CA ARG A 122 -2.71 -2.46 13.33
C ARG A 122 -1.45 -2.26 12.48
N LEU A 123 -1.58 -2.37 11.15
CA LEU A 123 -0.51 -2.07 10.19
C LEU A 123 -0.03 -0.63 10.38
N ILE A 124 -0.93 0.35 10.31
CA ILE A 124 -0.62 1.77 10.47
C ILE A 124 -0.02 2.05 11.85
N ARG A 125 -0.59 1.50 12.93
CA ARG A 125 -0.07 1.70 14.29
C ARG A 125 1.36 1.22 14.44
N THR A 126 1.66 -0.01 14.02
CA THR A 126 3.01 -0.58 14.17
C THR A 126 4.04 0.12 13.27
N THR A 127 3.65 0.56 12.07
CA THR A 127 4.52 1.37 11.19
C THR A 127 4.77 2.75 11.79
N LYS A 128 3.74 3.36 12.37
CA LYS A 128 3.83 4.62 13.10
C LYS A 128 4.79 4.51 14.28
N ASP A 129 4.64 3.49 15.12
CA ASP A 129 5.54 3.28 16.27
C ASP A 129 6.99 3.09 15.83
N ALA A 130 7.24 2.32 14.78
CA ALA A 130 8.58 2.16 14.19
C ALA A 130 9.18 3.50 13.74
N ALA A 131 8.43 4.29 12.97
CA ALA A 131 8.87 5.63 12.55
C ALA A 131 9.12 6.57 13.75
N LYS A 132 8.30 6.48 14.80
CA LYS A 132 8.48 7.24 16.06
C LYS A 132 9.80 6.87 16.74
N HIS A 133 10.07 5.57 16.86
CA HIS A 133 11.28 5.08 17.51
C HIS A 133 12.51 5.50 16.71
N ALA A 134 12.45 5.41 15.37
CA ALA A 134 13.54 5.84 14.49
C ALA A 134 13.84 7.34 14.63
N VAL A 135 12.82 8.21 14.59
CA VAL A 135 13.07 9.66 14.73
C VAL A 135 13.56 10.02 16.13
N THR A 136 13.08 9.34 17.17
CA THR A 136 13.55 9.54 18.55
C THR A 136 15.02 9.13 18.68
N ALA A 137 15.39 7.96 18.17
CA ALA A 137 16.77 7.49 18.14
C ALA A 137 17.67 8.43 17.33
N PHE A 138 17.19 8.96 16.21
CA PHE A 138 17.94 9.89 15.37
C PHE A 138 18.31 11.17 16.13
N PHE A 139 17.36 11.79 16.82
CA PHE A 139 17.63 13.00 17.61
C PHE A 139 18.43 12.73 18.89
N ASN A 140 18.38 11.52 19.44
CA ASN A 140 19.13 11.13 20.64
C ASN A 140 20.53 10.54 20.33
N GLY A 141 21.03 10.65 19.10
CA GLY A 141 22.36 10.15 18.74
C GLY A 141 22.48 8.62 18.66
N GLY A 142 21.37 7.91 18.44
CA GLY A 142 21.33 6.44 18.31
C GLY A 142 20.82 5.70 19.54
N THR A 143 20.00 6.34 20.38
CA THR A 143 19.40 5.69 21.56
C THR A 143 17.87 5.77 21.56
N TYR A 144 17.23 4.61 21.74
CA TYR A 144 15.81 4.52 22.05
C TYR A 144 15.61 3.56 23.23
N GLY A 145 15.27 4.11 24.40
CA GLY A 145 15.31 3.37 25.67
C GLY A 145 16.75 3.21 26.17
N GLU A 146 17.05 2.09 26.83
CA GLU A 146 18.36 1.83 27.46
C GLU A 146 19.43 1.26 26.51
N ARG A 147 19.09 1.02 25.23
CA ARG A 147 20.02 0.43 24.25
C ARG A 147 20.50 1.48 23.26
N GLU A 148 21.83 1.58 23.10
CA GLU A 148 22.44 2.20 21.93
C GLU A 148 22.18 1.30 20.72
N THR A 149 21.31 1.75 19.83
CA THR A 149 21.04 1.08 18.57
C THR A 149 20.77 2.15 17.53
N HIS A 150 21.57 2.12 16.46
CA HIS A 150 21.51 3.09 15.39
C HIS A 150 20.08 3.22 14.84
N TYR A 151 19.61 4.45 14.59
CA TYR A 151 18.19 4.73 14.30
C TYR A 151 17.60 3.93 13.13
N THR A 152 18.45 3.48 12.20
CA THR A 152 18.08 2.67 11.04
C THR A 152 17.50 1.32 11.41
N THR A 153 17.81 0.76 12.59
CA THR A 153 17.22 -0.51 13.05
C THR A 153 15.74 -0.38 13.40
N PHE A 154 15.29 0.84 13.68
CA PHE A 154 13.89 1.13 13.98
C PHE A 154 13.10 1.57 12.75
N LEU A 155 13.77 1.82 11.61
CA LEU A 155 13.07 2.27 10.42
C LEU A 155 12.07 1.22 9.94
N PRO A 156 10.82 1.61 9.64
CA PRO A 156 9.90 0.71 8.99
C PRO A 156 10.44 0.33 7.60
N ARG A 157 10.25 -0.94 7.21
CA ARG A 157 10.55 -1.39 5.84
C ARG A 157 9.77 -0.55 4.82
N HIS A 158 10.41 -0.25 3.68
CA HIS A 158 9.82 0.51 2.57
C HIS A 158 8.45 -0.05 2.15
N ALA A 159 8.39 -1.36 1.89
CA ALA A 159 7.15 -2.05 1.54
C ALA A 159 6.02 -1.86 2.59
N LYS A 160 6.37 -1.79 3.88
CA LYS A 160 5.40 -1.61 4.96
C LYS A 160 4.83 -0.19 4.98
N VAL A 161 5.67 0.81 4.68
CA VAL A 161 5.25 2.21 4.56
C VAL A 161 4.31 2.37 3.36
N LEU A 162 4.65 1.80 2.20
CA LEU A 162 3.81 1.80 1.02
C LEU A 162 2.49 1.05 1.23
N ALA A 163 2.52 -0.12 1.87
CA ALA A 163 1.30 -0.85 2.22
C ALA A 163 0.36 0.01 3.10
N CYS A 164 0.89 0.79 4.05
CA CYS A 164 0.06 1.72 4.83
C CYS A 164 -0.63 2.77 3.95
N ARG A 165 0.05 3.27 2.91
CA ARG A 165 -0.52 4.21 1.95
C ARG A 165 -1.66 3.56 1.15
N PHE A 166 -1.46 2.35 0.63
CA PHE A 166 -2.42 1.71 -0.28
C PHE A 166 -3.67 1.15 0.41
N VAL A 167 -3.59 0.80 1.70
CA VAL A 167 -4.79 0.37 2.45
C VAL A 167 -5.69 1.53 2.89
N THR A 168 -5.23 2.78 2.80
CA THR A 168 -6.01 3.96 3.23
C THR A 168 -6.88 4.51 2.12
N ALA A 169 -8.12 4.87 2.45
CA ALA A 169 -9.14 5.33 1.49
C ALA A 169 -8.66 6.47 0.57
N HIS A 170 -7.86 7.41 1.07
CA HIS A 170 -7.37 8.55 0.29
C HIS A 170 -6.03 8.29 -0.41
N GLY A 171 -5.47 7.08 -0.27
CA GLY A 171 -4.13 6.74 -0.76
C GLY A 171 -3.05 7.66 -0.18
N SER A 172 -3.32 8.24 0.99
CA SER A 172 -2.48 9.19 1.71
C SER A 172 -1.79 8.48 2.85
N ILE A 173 -0.48 8.66 2.97
CA ILE A 173 0.26 8.21 4.13
C ILE A 173 -0.20 8.96 5.40
N ASP A 174 -0.21 8.28 6.56
CA ASP A 174 -0.47 8.95 7.85
C ASP A 174 0.57 10.07 8.04
N GLY A 175 0.10 11.29 8.27
CA GLY A 175 0.97 12.47 8.34
C GLY A 175 2.04 12.38 9.44
N SER A 176 1.80 11.61 10.51
CA SER A 176 2.85 11.36 11.51
C SER A 176 3.95 10.44 10.98
N ILE A 177 3.60 9.40 10.21
CA ILE A 177 4.59 8.53 9.56
C ILE A 177 5.46 9.37 8.61
N ALA A 178 4.82 10.14 7.73
CA ALA A 178 5.53 10.99 6.78
C ALA A 178 6.43 12.03 7.48
N GLY A 179 5.90 12.72 8.49
CA GLY A 179 6.65 13.73 9.24
C GLY A 179 7.87 13.16 9.97
N TRP A 180 7.72 11.99 10.62
CA TRP A 180 8.83 11.35 11.33
C TRP A 180 9.90 10.79 10.39
N LEU A 181 9.50 10.20 9.26
CA LEU A 181 10.44 9.74 8.25
C LEU A 181 11.18 10.92 7.58
N ALA A 182 10.48 12.02 7.29
CA ALA A 182 11.12 13.22 6.78
C ALA A 182 12.14 13.80 7.76
N ALA A 183 11.83 13.82 9.06
CA ALA A 183 12.70 14.34 10.10
C ALA A 183 14.02 13.56 10.26
N CYS A 184 14.08 12.28 9.87
CA CYS A 184 15.32 11.48 9.85
C CYS A 184 15.87 11.23 8.44
N SER A 185 15.51 12.08 7.46
CA SER A 185 15.98 12.02 6.06
C SER A 185 15.60 10.74 5.31
N GLN A 186 14.46 10.13 5.65
CA GLN A 186 13.94 8.89 5.07
C GLN A 186 12.62 9.09 4.30
N ALA A 187 12.37 10.31 3.78
CA ALA A 187 11.14 10.61 3.03
C ALA A 187 10.95 9.76 1.77
N HIS A 188 12.03 9.22 1.19
CA HIS A 188 11.98 8.34 0.03
C HIS A 188 11.19 7.05 0.28
N LEU A 189 11.09 6.59 1.54
CA LEU A 189 10.29 5.41 1.90
C LEU A 189 8.78 5.60 1.70
N CYS A 190 8.33 6.85 1.50
CA CYS A 190 6.93 7.18 1.22
C CYS A 190 6.59 7.13 -0.28
N GLN A 191 7.61 6.97 -1.13
CA GLN A 191 7.50 7.03 -2.60
C GLN A 191 7.66 5.62 -3.19
N VAL A 192 7.02 5.39 -4.33
CA VAL A 192 7.26 4.17 -5.13
C VAL A 192 8.52 4.39 -5.95
#